data_AF-A0AAU2VEV9-F1
#
_entry.id   AF-A0AAU2VEV9-F1
#
_cell.length_a   1.000
_cell.length_b   1.000
_cell.length_c   1.000
_cell.angle_alpha   90.00
_cell.angle_beta   90.00
_cell.angle_gamma   90.00
#
_symmetry.space_group_name_H-M   'P 1'
#
loop_
_entity.id
_entity.type
_entity.pdbx_description
1 polymer ?
#
loop_
_entity_poly.entity_id
_entity_poly.type
_entity_poly.pdbx_seq_one_letter_code
_entity_poly.pdbx_strand_id
1 'polypeptide(L)'
;MTTAVGDRTRVIEEELGAEYAGAGWWGSLYRAPRRRRWYRLIPVEEVSGEQRAELLAWQTRPRRPDLVPVVREERGEQRQFADRWFQIVSYETDAGRSLSDALAEHEPAHRIASVAAALRAFPGWREAIGTGVVALPADIVLAGHRPLLLPLPAWGAPSLAEVFAEPERIAHLTPEGARGLPAGARDPGLHSLGVTALRCFEALPDDAPERLLQRAACAAVFAPPGRAGRLASWMRRVEPVRAAREELGELTGPRAAALDDTAVRQLTDFLDRAGRAMDPLTAVRSLREAGEARRAVGLAHAALVDRPGYALLLLAAEIAHRDLGEPLEALSLLERAVQTDPERTEAYAAQLSIIGGWSAVQVRLAGATDGSYAQRLQATARAAFGLLPHELRREHAHEMASCLLGQGELAEANAFVHQWLHDGDTLMWWRFDLMLDYGETFLGLGHLDAAAHISEQVRAGLRRVRENGQMDRGEIHQHGMRLADFDLRLHEARDGKAGA
;
A
#
# COMPACT_ATOMS: atom_id res chain seq x y z
N MET A 1 30.70 21.39 -35.55
CA MET A 1 29.77 20.25 -35.61
C MET A 1 29.26 20.03 -34.19
N THR A 2 27.99 20.31 -33.92
CA THR A 2 27.37 20.11 -32.60
C THR A 2 26.89 18.68 -32.51
N THR A 3 27.67 17.81 -31.86
CA THR A 3 27.20 16.49 -31.43
C THR A 3 26.01 16.67 -30.49
N ALA A 4 24.93 15.93 -30.73
CA ALA A 4 23.76 15.97 -29.85
C ALA A 4 24.17 15.52 -28.44
N VAL A 5 23.49 16.03 -27.40
CA VAL A 5 23.79 15.69 -25.99
C VAL A 5 23.79 14.17 -25.76
N GLY A 6 22.88 13.44 -26.43
CA GLY A 6 22.83 11.97 -26.38
C GLY A 6 24.03 11.25 -27.03
N ASP A 7 24.63 11.84 -28.06
CA ASP A 7 25.85 11.29 -28.67
C ASP A 7 27.06 11.49 -27.76
N ARG A 8 27.13 12.64 -27.07
CA ARG A 8 28.20 12.93 -26.10
C ARG A 8 28.15 11.98 -24.90
N THR A 9 26.96 11.72 -24.35
CA THR A 9 26.82 10.81 -23.21
C THR A 9 27.32 9.42 -23.54
N ARG A 10 26.94 8.86 -24.71
CA ARG A 10 27.40 7.54 -25.15
C ARG A 10 28.91 7.44 -25.30
N VAL A 11 29.54 8.46 -25.91
CA VAL A 11 31.00 8.52 -26.03
C VAL A 11 31.67 8.51 -24.66
N ILE A 12 31.16 9.29 -23.71
CA ILE A 12 31.68 9.30 -22.33
C ILE A 12 31.49 7.93 -21.67
N GLU A 13 30.34 7.29 -21.82
CA GLU A 13 30.07 5.98 -21.22
C GLU A 13 31.07 4.91 -21.71
N GLU A 14 31.34 4.88 -23.02
CA GLU A 14 32.29 3.96 -23.64
C GLU A 14 33.74 4.24 -23.19
N GLU A 15 34.19 5.50 -23.25
CA GLU A 15 35.57 5.87 -22.91
C GLU A 15 35.87 5.83 -21.40
N LEU A 16 34.87 6.11 -20.56
CA LEU A 16 34.97 6.01 -19.11
C LEU A 16 34.78 4.57 -18.64
N GLY A 17 34.06 3.74 -19.39
CA GLY A 17 33.63 2.38 -19.01
C GLY A 17 32.59 2.39 -17.88
N ALA A 18 31.69 3.37 -17.90
CA ALA A 18 30.71 3.64 -16.84
C ALA A 18 29.35 4.01 -17.47
N GLU A 19 28.28 3.82 -16.73
CA GLU A 19 26.91 4.13 -17.17
C GLU A 19 26.48 5.49 -16.62
N TYR A 20 25.79 6.30 -17.42
CA TYR A 20 25.23 7.57 -16.98
C TYR A 20 24.13 7.35 -15.93
N ALA A 21 24.24 8.05 -14.80
CA ALA A 21 23.32 7.93 -13.67
C ALA A 21 22.45 9.17 -13.45
N GLY A 22 22.69 10.25 -14.19
CA GLY A 22 21.90 11.48 -14.14
C GLY A 22 22.72 12.75 -13.88
N ALA A 23 22.02 13.89 -13.84
CA ALA A 23 22.61 15.18 -13.57
C ALA A 23 22.80 15.37 -12.06
N GLY A 24 24.04 15.66 -11.64
CA GLY A 24 24.31 16.17 -10.30
C GLY A 24 24.12 17.69 -10.24
N TRP A 25 24.10 18.24 -9.03
CA TRP A 25 24.05 19.69 -8.84
C TRP A 25 25.20 20.39 -9.58
N TRP A 26 26.39 19.82 -9.50
CA TRP A 26 27.54 20.17 -10.34
C TRP A 26 27.98 18.94 -11.15
N GLY A 27 28.02 19.11 -12.47
CA GLY A 27 28.47 18.07 -13.39
C GLY A 27 27.50 16.88 -13.54
N SER A 28 27.94 15.91 -14.33
CA SER A 28 27.18 14.72 -14.69
C SER A 28 27.74 13.50 -13.94
N LEU A 29 26.86 12.61 -13.49
CA LEU A 29 27.24 11.45 -12.70
C LEU A 29 27.21 10.17 -13.51
N TYR A 30 28.22 9.33 -13.29
CA TYR A 30 28.40 8.05 -13.94
C TYR A 30 28.74 6.98 -12.90
N ARG A 31 28.19 5.78 -13.06
CA ARG A 31 28.44 4.64 -12.18
C ARG A 31 29.20 3.55 -12.90
N ALA A 32 30.16 2.93 -12.23
CA ALA A 32 30.86 1.75 -12.70
C ALA A 32 30.78 0.64 -11.64
N PRO A 33 29.66 -0.11 -11.57
CA PRO A 33 29.40 -1.08 -10.51
C PRO A 33 30.49 -2.15 -10.40
N ARG A 34 31.01 -2.63 -11.54
CA ARG A 34 32.10 -3.64 -11.59
C ARG A 34 33.39 -3.18 -10.92
N ARG A 35 33.61 -1.86 -10.85
CA ARG A 35 34.78 -1.25 -10.22
C ARG A 35 34.50 -0.71 -8.83
N ARG A 36 33.25 -0.78 -8.35
CA ARG A 36 32.81 -0.13 -7.09
C ARG A 36 33.11 1.37 -7.08
N ARG A 37 32.92 2.01 -8.24
CA ARG A 37 33.23 3.42 -8.47
C ARG A 37 32.02 4.20 -8.94
N TRP A 38 31.95 5.45 -8.49
CA TRP A 38 31.14 6.50 -9.10
C TRP A 38 32.05 7.64 -9.53
N TYR A 39 31.67 8.31 -10.61
CA TYR A 39 32.42 9.41 -11.20
C TYR A 39 31.50 10.60 -11.36
N ARG A 40 32.00 11.77 -11.00
CA ARG A 40 31.40 13.06 -11.35
C ARG A 40 32.29 13.77 -12.34
N LEU A 41 31.72 14.15 -13.47
CA LEU A 41 32.40 14.88 -14.52
C LEU A 41 31.90 16.32 -14.49
N ILE A 42 32.76 17.23 -14.04
CA ILE A 42 32.50 18.67 -13.99
C ILE A 42 33.32 19.30 -15.11
N PRO A 43 32.74 20.09 -16.02
CA PRO A 43 33.53 20.77 -17.04
C PRO A 43 34.62 21.65 -16.43
N VAL A 44 35.82 21.64 -17.00
CA VAL A 44 36.96 22.38 -16.41
C VAL A 44 36.76 23.89 -16.41
N GLU A 45 35.90 24.40 -17.31
CA GLU A 45 35.54 25.82 -17.39
C GLU A 45 34.73 26.28 -16.16
N GLU A 46 34.07 25.35 -15.47
CA GLU A 46 33.27 25.61 -14.28
C GLU A 46 34.11 25.64 -12.99
N VAL A 47 35.33 25.10 -13.02
CA VAL A 47 36.14 24.86 -11.80
C VAL A 47 37.37 25.75 -11.77
N SER A 48 37.40 26.68 -10.82
CA SER A 48 38.54 27.56 -10.53
C SER A 48 39.75 26.80 -9.95
N GLY A 49 40.93 27.42 -9.95
CA GLY A 49 42.13 26.83 -9.34
C GLY A 49 41.96 26.51 -7.85
N GLU A 50 41.26 27.38 -7.10
CA GLU A 50 40.97 27.17 -5.68
C GLU A 50 40.02 26.00 -5.46
N GLN A 51 38.96 25.89 -6.27
CA GLN A 51 38.02 24.78 -6.21
C GLN A 51 38.68 23.43 -6.54
N ARG A 52 39.64 23.41 -7.49
CA ARG A 52 40.45 22.21 -7.77
C ARG A 52 41.31 21.81 -6.59
N ALA A 53 41.99 22.77 -5.95
CA ALA A 53 42.78 22.50 -4.76
C ALA A 53 41.91 21.96 -3.61
N GLU A 54 40.69 22.49 -3.46
CA GLU A 54 39.72 22.00 -2.50
C GLU A 54 39.32 20.55 -2.80
N LEU A 55 38.95 20.21 -4.04
CA LEU A 55 38.65 18.82 -4.44
C LEU A 55 39.78 17.85 -4.11
N LEU A 56 41.04 18.25 -4.33
CA LEU A 56 42.20 17.43 -3.98
C LEU A 56 42.30 17.22 -2.47
N ALA A 57 42.02 18.24 -1.66
CA ALA A 57 42.02 18.11 -0.21
C ALA A 57 40.96 17.11 0.29
N TRP A 58 39.82 17.01 -0.39
CA TRP A 58 38.76 16.03 -0.06
C TRP A 58 39.21 14.56 -0.16
N GLN A 59 40.19 14.25 -1.02
CA GLN A 59 40.77 12.90 -1.11
C GLN A 59 41.46 12.45 0.19
N THR A 60 41.85 13.41 1.04
CA THR A 60 42.57 13.17 2.30
C THR A 60 41.70 13.37 3.55
N ARG A 61 40.43 13.77 3.39
CA ARG A 61 39.53 13.99 4.53
C ARG A 61 39.21 12.67 5.25
N PRO A 62 39.04 12.70 6.58
CA PRO A 62 38.57 11.52 7.32
C PRO A 62 37.26 10.99 6.75
N ARG A 63 37.15 9.67 6.64
CA ARG A 63 35.92 9.02 6.20
C ARG A 63 34.79 9.35 7.16
N ARG A 64 33.64 9.69 6.62
CA ARG A 64 32.41 9.95 7.37
C ARG A 64 31.36 8.92 6.99
N PRO A 65 30.50 8.52 7.93
CA PRO A 65 29.60 7.39 7.70
C PRO A 65 28.48 7.67 6.69
N ASP A 66 28.10 8.93 6.48
CA ASP A 66 27.01 9.33 5.58
C ASP A 66 27.48 9.94 4.24
N LEU A 67 28.80 9.98 4.02
CA LEU A 67 29.41 10.49 2.80
C LEU A 67 30.20 9.39 2.10
N VAL A 68 30.10 9.33 0.78
CA VAL A 68 30.96 8.45 0.00
C VAL A 68 32.38 9.02 -0.04
N PRO A 69 33.42 8.22 0.26
CA PRO A 69 34.80 8.70 0.23
C PRO A 69 35.21 9.10 -1.19
N VAL A 70 35.79 10.31 -1.31
CA VAL A 70 36.47 10.78 -2.52
C VAL A 70 37.84 10.12 -2.58
N VAL A 71 38.19 9.56 -3.74
CA VAL A 71 39.44 8.84 -3.96
C VAL A 71 40.21 9.43 -5.13
N ARG A 72 41.49 9.07 -5.23
CA ARG A 72 42.33 9.41 -6.38
C ARG A 72 41.90 8.65 -7.62
N GLU A 73 41.92 9.34 -8.75
CA GLU A 73 41.68 8.74 -10.06
C GLU A 73 43.00 8.27 -10.68
N GLU A 74 43.06 6.99 -11.05
CA GLU A 74 44.28 6.36 -11.58
C GLU A 74 44.74 6.98 -12.91
N ARG A 75 43.80 7.48 -13.70
CA ARG A 75 44.05 8.08 -15.03
C ARG A 75 44.14 9.61 -15.00
N GLY A 76 44.32 10.18 -13.81
CA GLY A 76 44.40 11.63 -13.59
C GLY A 76 43.02 12.28 -13.36
N GLU A 77 43.02 13.40 -12.64
CA GLU A 77 41.78 14.10 -12.27
C GLU A 77 41.24 15.02 -13.38
N GLN A 78 41.93 15.14 -14.51
CA GLN A 78 41.45 15.86 -15.69
C GLN A 78 41.60 15.03 -16.95
N ARG A 79 40.50 14.88 -17.70
CA ARG A 79 40.49 14.12 -18.95
C ARG A 79 39.57 14.79 -19.97
N GLN A 80 39.91 14.63 -21.23
CA GLN A 80 39.05 15.03 -22.34
C GLN A 80 38.13 13.88 -22.73
N PHE A 81 36.85 14.19 -22.93
CA PHE A 81 35.86 13.28 -23.51
C PHE A 81 35.04 14.06 -24.54
N ALA A 82 34.78 13.47 -25.71
CA ALA A 82 33.98 14.09 -26.77
C ALA A 82 34.35 15.58 -27.02
N ASP A 83 35.65 15.83 -27.15
CA ASP A 83 36.29 17.15 -27.36
C ASP A 83 36.16 18.18 -26.22
N ARG A 84 35.57 17.84 -25.07
CA ARG A 84 35.48 18.74 -23.89
C ARG A 84 36.32 18.21 -22.73
N TRP A 85 36.97 19.12 -22.00
CA TRP A 85 37.76 18.79 -20.83
C TRP A 85 36.90 18.75 -19.57
N PHE A 86 37.09 17.72 -18.75
CA PHE A 86 36.37 17.54 -17.50
C PHE A 86 37.34 17.32 -16.34
N GLN A 87 37.04 17.98 -15.22
CA GLN A 87 37.50 17.63 -13.89
C GLN A 87 36.70 16.41 -13.41
N ILE A 88 37.41 15.32 -13.12
CA ILE A 88 36.83 14.07 -12.63
C ILE A 88 36.95 14.04 -11.11
N VAL A 89 35.84 13.75 -10.44
CA VAL A 89 35.81 13.39 -9.01
C VAL A 89 35.40 11.93 -8.91
N SER A 90 36.26 11.11 -8.32
CA SER A 90 36.05 9.68 -8.19
C SER A 90 35.66 9.31 -6.77
N TYR A 91 34.68 8.42 -6.64
CA TYR A 91 34.11 8.00 -5.36
C TYR A 91 34.19 6.47 -5.23
N GLU A 92 34.43 5.96 -4.02
CA GLU A 92 34.45 4.50 -3.74
C GLU A 92 33.20 4.05 -3.00
N THR A 93 32.39 3.20 -3.62
CA THR A 93 31.20 2.64 -2.98
C THR A 93 30.68 1.41 -3.71
N ASP A 94 30.08 0.50 -2.93
CA ASP A 94 29.34 -0.66 -3.44
C ASP A 94 27.89 -0.31 -3.81
N ALA A 95 27.45 0.94 -3.60
CA ALA A 95 26.11 1.39 -3.96
C ALA A 95 25.91 1.30 -5.49
N GLY A 96 25.02 0.41 -5.94
CA GLY A 96 24.75 0.21 -7.37
C GLY A 96 23.72 1.17 -7.97
N ARG A 97 22.99 1.91 -7.12
CA ARG A 97 21.85 2.75 -7.50
C ARG A 97 21.90 4.11 -6.81
N SER A 98 21.33 5.11 -7.46
CA SER A 98 21.09 6.47 -6.97
C SER A 98 19.64 6.64 -6.48
N LEU A 99 19.37 7.78 -5.84
CA LEU A 99 18.00 8.21 -5.55
C LEU A 99 17.26 8.57 -6.84
N SER A 100 17.95 8.98 -7.91
CA SER A 100 17.35 9.15 -9.23
C SER A 100 16.78 7.84 -9.77
N ASP A 101 17.53 6.73 -9.66
CA ASP A 101 17.03 5.39 -10.02
C ASP A 101 15.82 5.00 -9.17
N ALA A 102 15.87 5.29 -7.86
CA ALA A 102 14.76 5.04 -6.95
C ALA A 102 13.51 5.82 -7.38
N LEU A 103 13.66 7.09 -7.75
CA LEU A 103 12.55 7.91 -8.22
C LEU A 103 11.99 7.40 -9.55
N ALA A 104 12.79 6.72 -10.39
CA ALA A 104 12.31 6.13 -11.64
C ALA A 104 11.53 4.82 -11.44
N GLU A 105 11.62 4.18 -10.25
CA GLU A 105 10.88 2.94 -9.96
C GLU A 105 9.36 3.11 -10.06
N HIS A 106 8.67 2.01 -10.37
CA HIS A 106 7.22 1.99 -10.51
C HIS A 106 6.50 2.03 -9.15
N GLU A 107 7.07 1.39 -8.12
CA GLU A 107 6.45 1.22 -6.80
C GLU A 107 6.48 2.52 -5.97
N PRO A 108 5.34 3.20 -5.76
CA PRO A 108 5.33 4.53 -5.12
C PRO A 108 5.85 4.54 -3.68
N ALA A 109 5.56 3.49 -2.91
CA ALA A 109 5.98 3.40 -1.51
C ALA A 109 7.52 3.35 -1.37
N HIS A 110 8.21 2.63 -2.26
CA HIS A 110 9.68 2.58 -2.26
C HIS A 110 10.31 3.92 -2.64
N ARG A 111 9.70 4.67 -3.57
CA ARG A 111 10.14 6.03 -3.90
C ARG A 111 10.10 6.93 -2.67
N ILE A 112 8.96 6.94 -1.98
CA ILE A 112 8.74 7.73 -0.77
C ILE A 112 9.72 7.33 0.33
N ALA A 113 9.89 6.03 0.59
CA ALA A 113 10.80 5.56 1.63
C ALA A 113 12.25 5.99 1.37
N SER A 114 12.71 5.94 0.11
CA SER A 114 14.06 6.35 -0.29
C SER A 114 14.27 7.85 -0.08
N VAL A 115 13.30 8.69 -0.43
CA VAL A 115 13.38 10.14 -0.22
C VAL A 115 13.27 10.50 1.27
N ALA A 116 12.40 9.84 2.03
CA ALA A 116 12.30 10.03 3.47
C ALA A 116 13.62 9.69 4.17
N ALA A 117 14.30 8.62 3.74
CA ALA A 117 15.63 8.29 4.25
C ALA A 117 16.66 9.39 3.93
N ALA A 118 16.65 9.94 2.71
CA ALA A 118 17.56 11.03 2.33
C ALA A 118 17.32 12.31 3.17
N LEU A 119 16.04 12.67 3.40
CA LEU A 119 15.69 13.78 4.28
C LEU A 119 16.18 13.58 5.72
N ARG A 120 16.14 12.36 6.25
CA ARG A 120 16.71 12.06 7.58
C ARG A 120 18.23 12.18 7.64
N ALA A 121 18.93 11.89 6.55
CA ALA A 121 20.39 11.99 6.47
C ALA A 121 20.88 13.43 6.23
N PHE A 122 20.03 14.31 5.71
CA PHE A 122 20.38 15.68 5.33
C PHE A 122 21.03 16.52 6.45
N PRO A 123 20.56 16.51 7.72
CA PRO A 123 21.23 17.25 8.80
C PRO A 123 22.70 16.84 8.98
N GLY A 124 23.01 15.54 8.89
CA GLY A 124 24.38 15.05 9.00
C GLY A 124 25.26 15.45 7.81
N TRP A 125 24.69 15.50 6.60
CA TRP A 125 25.40 16.03 5.43
C TRP A 125 25.72 17.51 5.57
N ARG A 126 24.77 18.29 6.08
CA ARG A 126 24.94 19.72 6.33
C ARG A 126 25.99 20.02 7.40
N GLU A 127 26.03 19.24 8.47
CA GLU A 127 27.10 19.31 9.48
C GLU A 127 28.47 18.95 8.89
N ALA A 128 28.50 18.01 7.93
CA ALA A 128 29.74 17.53 7.36
C ALA A 128 30.34 18.39 6.25
N ILE A 129 29.49 19.04 5.45
CA ILE A 129 29.90 19.79 4.26
C ILE A 129 29.75 21.30 4.48
N GLY A 130 28.69 21.73 5.17
CA GLY A 130 28.31 23.12 5.35
C GLY A 130 26.84 23.38 4.97
N THR A 131 26.34 24.56 5.36
CA THR A 131 24.94 24.99 5.18
C THR A 131 24.50 25.22 3.73
N GLY A 132 25.44 25.26 2.78
CA GLY A 132 25.16 25.45 1.36
C GLY A 132 25.07 24.15 0.54
N VAL A 133 24.99 22.98 1.19
CA VAL A 133 24.94 21.70 0.48
C VAL A 133 23.63 21.56 -0.30
N VAL A 134 23.74 21.38 -1.62
CA VAL A 134 22.61 21.08 -2.51
C VAL A 134 22.90 19.74 -3.17
N ALA A 135 21.94 18.82 -3.06
CA ALA A 135 22.01 17.51 -3.67
C ALA A 135 20.80 17.31 -4.58
N LEU A 136 21.07 16.97 -5.84
CA LEU A 136 20.08 16.40 -6.74
C LEU A 136 19.93 14.90 -6.49
N PRO A 137 18.88 14.25 -7.00
CA PRO A 137 18.68 12.82 -6.78
C PRO A 137 19.84 11.94 -7.27
N ALA A 138 20.55 12.33 -8.32
CA ALA A 138 21.71 11.58 -8.78
C ALA A 138 22.90 11.69 -7.81
N ASP A 139 23.03 12.80 -7.05
CA ASP A 139 24.11 13.01 -6.07
C ASP A 139 24.00 12.09 -4.85
N ILE A 140 22.87 11.43 -4.65
CA ILE A 140 22.60 10.58 -3.50
C ILE A 140 22.59 9.12 -3.98
N VAL A 141 23.50 8.31 -3.47
CA VAL A 141 23.57 6.87 -3.76
C VAL A 141 22.97 6.06 -2.62
N LEU A 142 22.39 4.90 -2.93
CA LEU A 142 21.72 4.04 -1.95
C LEU A 142 22.52 2.75 -1.75
N ALA A 143 23.12 2.61 -0.56
CA ALA A 143 23.74 1.38 -0.09
C ALA A 143 22.70 0.56 0.69
N GLY A 144 21.95 -0.29 -0.01
CA GLY A 144 20.73 -0.90 0.54
C GLY A 144 19.67 0.18 0.77
N HIS A 145 19.19 0.32 2.01
CA HIS A 145 18.24 1.36 2.40
C HIS A 145 18.91 2.64 2.92
N ARG A 146 20.25 2.68 3.00
CA ARG A 146 20.99 3.82 3.54
C ARG A 146 21.38 4.79 2.42
N PRO A 147 20.95 6.07 2.47
CA PRO A 147 21.42 7.08 1.54
C PRO A 147 22.80 7.59 1.94
N LEU A 148 23.68 7.70 0.96
CA LEU A 148 25.01 8.28 1.08
C LEU A 148 25.13 9.40 0.05
N LEU A 149 25.67 10.54 0.46
CA LEU A 149 25.91 11.66 -0.46
C LEU A 149 27.23 11.44 -1.19
N LEU A 150 27.29 11.71 -2.50
CA LEU A 150 28.51 11.89 -3.26
C LEU A 150 29.00 13.33 -3.05
N PRO A 151 29.88 13.59 -2.06
CA PRO A 151 30.09 14.93 -1.59
C PRO A 151 30.76 15.82 -2.64
N LEU A 152 30.41 17.09 -2.57
CA LEU A 152 31.16 18.21 -3.14
C LEU A 152 31.18 19.35 -2.12
N PRO A 153 32.18 20.24 -2.18
CA PRO A 153 32.12 21.46 -1.40
C PRO A 153 30.98 22.38 -1.87
N ALA A 154 30.47 23.20 -0.95
CA ALA A 154 29.32 24.07 -1.19
C ALA A 154 29.72 25.32 -2.01
N TRP A 155 29.91 25.15 -3.31
CA TRP A 155 30.30 26.24 -4.24
C TRP A 155 29.15 27.15 -4.70
N GLY A 156 27.92 26.89 -4.25
CA GLY A 156 26.73 27.58 -4.75
C GLY A 156 26.21 26.95 -6.05
N ALA A 157 25.55 27.76 -6.88
CA ALA A 157 24.97 27.30 -8.14
C ALA A 157 26.01 27.23 -9.28
N PRO A 158 25.90 26.25 -10.19
CA PRO A 158 26.74 26.18 -11.39
C PRO A 158 26.41 27.34 -12.35
N SER A 159 27.22 27.50 -13.41
CA SER A 159 26.97 28.55 -14.40
C SER A 159 25.61 28.40 -15.09
N LEU A 160 25.09 29.50 -15.63
CA LEU A 160 23.82 29.52 -16.35
C LEU A 160 23.81 28.51 -17.52
N ALA A 161 24.95 28.35 -18.20
CA ALA A 161 25.07 27.40 -19.31
C ALA A 161 24.88 25.95 -18.82
N GLU A 162 25.47 25.58 -17.68
CA GLU A 162 25.31 24.25 -17.10
C GLU A 162 23.93 24.03 -16.48
N VAL A 163 23.32 25.06 -15.90
CA VAL A 163 21.92 25.00 -15.45
C VAL A 163 20.98 24.70 -16.63
N PHE A 164 21.18 25.36 -17.76
CA PHE A 164 20.34 25.18 -18.96
C PHE A 164 20.64 23.90 -19.73
N ALA A 165 21.85 23.33 -19.57
CA ALA A 165 22.20 22.06 -20.18
C ALA A 165 21.36 20.88 -19.63
N GLU A 166 20.89 20.97 -18.38
CA GLU A 166 20.15 19.91 -17.71
C GLU A 166 18.88 20.47 -17.02
N PRO A 167 17.67 20.26 -17.59
CA PRO A 167 16.42 20.76 -17.04
C PRO A 167 16.16 20.37 -15.58
N GLU A 168 16.70 19.23 -15.15
CA GLU A 168 16.61 18.78 -13.76
C GLU A 168 17.23 19.78 -12.78
N ARG A 169 18.34 20.45 -13.12
CA ARG A 169 18.96 21.48 -12.28
C ARG A 169 18.03 22.68 -12.09
N ILE A 170 17.34 23.08 -13.16
CA ILE A 170 16.40 24.22 -13.14
C ILE A 170 15.25 23.94 -12.16
N ALA A 171 14.72 22.72 -12.18
CA ALA A 171 13.59 22.34 -11.33
C ALA A 171 13.89 22.41 -9.83
N HIS A 172 15.15 22.26 -9.44
CA HIS A 172 15.60 22.24 -8.05
C HIS A 172 16.19 23.58 -7.58
N LEU A 173 16.23 24.59 -8.46
CA LEU A 173 16.60 25.95 -8.06
C LEU A 173 15.56 26.53 -7.10
N THR A 174 16.03 27.18 -6.04
CA THR A 174 15.15 28.05 -5.25
C THR A 174 14.59 29.16 -6.13
N PRO A 175 13.40 29.71 -5.81
CA PRO A 175 12.86 30.85 -6.55
C PRO A 175 13.79 32.05 -6.57
N GLU A 176 14.53 32.29 -5.49
CA GLU A 176 15.59 33.31 -5.41
C GLU A 176 16.72 33.01 -6.39
N GLY A 177 17.26 31.79 -6.39
CA GLY A 177 18.32 31.36 -7.29
C GLY A 177 17.92 31.42 -8.76
N ALA A 178 16.70 31.00 -9.09
CA ALA A 178 16.14 31.10 -10.44
C ALA A 178 15.97 32.56 -10.92
N ARG A 179 15.82 33.52 -10.01
CA ARG A 179 15.80 34.96 -10.31
C ARG A 179 17.19 35.61 -10.31
N GLY A 180 18.25 34.85 -10.00
CA GLY A 180 19.60 35.38 -9.82
C GLY A 180 19.78 36.22 -8.55
N LEU A 181 18.91 36.03 -7.55
CA LEU A 181 19.01 36.70 -6.25
C LEU A 181 19.85 35.84 -5.28
N PRO A 182 20.51 36.45 -4.29
CA PRO A 182 21.18 35.70 -3.23
C PRO A 182 20.20 34.80 -2.48
N ALA A 183 20.71 33.74 -1.87
CA ALA A 183 19.90 32.84 -1.04
C ALA A 183 19.16 33.63 0.03
N GLY A 184 17.82 33.57 -0.01
CA GLY A 184 16.96 34.21 0.97
C GLY A 184 16.78 33.34 2.21
N ALA A 185 15.59 33.41 2.82
CA ALA A 185 15.25 32.58 3.98
C ALA A 185 15.09 31.07 3.66
N ARG A 186 15.06 30.68 2.38
CA ARG A 186 14.95 29.29 1.94
C ARG A 186 16.32 28.62 1.92
N ASP A 187 16.47 27.51 2.64
CA ASP A 187 17.61 26.60 2.51
C ASP A 187 17.58 25.92 1.11
N PRO A 188 18.59 26.12 0.25
CA PRO A 188 18.61 25.53 -1.09
C PRO A 188 18.67 24.00 -1.11
N GLY A 189 19.36 23.40 -0.13
CA GLY A 189 19.48 21.94 -0.02
C GLY A 189 18.16 21.30 0.34
N LEU A 190 17.46 21.87 1.33
CA LEU A 190 16.15 21.39 1.73
C LEU A 190 15.09 21.67 0.66
N HIS A 191 15.17 22.79 -0.04
CA HIS A 191 14.31 23.06 -1.19
C HIS A 191 14.49 21.99 -2.28
N SER A 192 15.73 21.64 -2.63
CA SER A 192 16.03 20.56 -3.57
C SER A 192 15.45 19.21 -3.12
N LEU A 193 15.60 18.86 -1.85
CA LEU A 193 15.00 17.63 -1.30
C LEU A 193 13.47 17.68 -1.25
N GLY A 194 12.87 18.85 -1.06
CA GLY A 194 11.42 19.06 -1.16
C GLY A 194 10.89 18.85 -2.58
N VAL A 195 11.60 19.40 -3.58
CA VAL A 195 11.31 19.15 -5.01
C VAL A 195 11.47 17.66 -5.34
N THR A 196 12.53 17.03 -4.83
CA THR A 196 12.77 15.58 -4.94
C THR A 196 11.61 14.77 -4.35
N ALA A 197 11.09 15.16 -3.18
CA ALA A 197 9.94 14.52 -2.55
C ALA A 197 8.64 14.71 -3.34
N LEU A 198 8.41 15.90 -3.91
CA LEU A 198 7.26 16.13 -4.81
C LEU A 198 7.30 15.21 -6.03
N ARG A 199 8.48 14.86 -6.54
CA ARG A 199 8.64 13.90 -7.66
C ARG A 199 8.17 12.48 -7.34
N CYS A 200 7.94 12.14 -6.07
CA CYS A 200 7.28 10.88 -5.71
C CYS A 200 5.81 10.85 -6.13
N PHE A 201 5.16 12.03 -6.14
CA PHE A 201 3.74 12.24 -6.41
C PHE A 201 3.49 12.74 -7.84
N GLU A 202 4.37 13.61 -8.33
CA GLU A 202 4.22 14.33 -9.59
C GLU A 202 5.37 14.03 -10.57
N ALA A 203 5.07 14.08 -11.86
CA ALA A 203 6.11 14.02 -12.89
C ALA A 203 6.75 15.40 -13.05
N LEU A 204 8.05 15.43 -13.36
CA LEU A 204 8.69 16.69 -13.72
C LEU A 204 8.06 17.22 -15.02
N PRO A 205 7.77 18.52 -15.12
CA PRO A 205 7.34 19.13 -16.38
C PRO A 205 8.30 18.84 -17.54
N ASP A 206 7.78 18.34 -18.65
CA ASP A 206 8.48 18.33 -19.94
C ASP A 206 8.26 19.68 -20.65
N ASP A 207 8.68 20.76 -19.98
CA ASP A 207 8.62 22.13 -20.48
C ASP A 207 10.01 22.54 -21.00
N ALA A 208 10.07 23.45 -21.97
CA ALA A 208 11.33 24.04 -22.42
C ALA A 208 12.08 24.69 -21.23
N PRO A 209 13.43 24.68 -21.21
CA PRO A 209 14.24 25.17 -20.10
C PRO A 209 13.86 26.58 -19.61
N GLU A 210 13.54 27.50 -20.53
CA GLU A 210 13.15 28.88 -20.23
C GLU A 210 11.82 28.93 -19.46
N ARG A 211 10.86 28.10 -19.85
CA ARG A 211 9.56 28.01 -19.18
C ARG A 211 9.69 27.32 -17.83
N LEU A 212 10.55 26.31 -17.72
CA LEU A 212 10.85 25.66 -16.46
C LEU A 212 11.53 26.64 -15.49
N LEU A 213 12.44 27.48 -15.98
CA LEU A 213 13.08 28.53 -15.19
C LEU A 213 12.06 29.56 -14.72
N GLN A 214 11.14 30.01 -15.59
CA GLN A 214 10.05 30.91 -15.21
C GLN A 214 9.21 30.30 -14.08
N ARG A 215 8.87 29.01 -14.18
CA ARG A 215 8.12 28.30 -13.14
C ARG A 215 8.90 28.19 -11.83
N ALA A 216 10.19 27.84 -11.89
CA ALA A 216 11.07 27.80 -10.72
C ALA A 216 11.15 29.19 -10.05
N ALA A 217 11.36 30.25 -10.84
CA ALA A 217 11.34 31.63 -10.39
C ALA A 217 9.99 32.05 -9.77
N CYS A 218 8.89 31.39 -10.09
CA CYS A 218 7.57 31.64 -9.49
C CYS A 218 7.22 30.67 -8.35
N ALA A 219 8.14 29.79 -7.93
CA ALA A 219 7.86 28.71 -6.96
C ALA A 219 6.69 27.82 -7.40
N ALA A 220 6.62 27.53 -8.70
CA ALA A 220 5.46 26.96 -9.37
C ALA A 220 5.83 25.83 -10.36
N VAL A 221 6.96 25.15 -10.13
CA VAL A 221 7.46 24.04 -10.99
C VAL A 221 6.34 23.05 -11.31
N PHE A 222 5.63 22.57 -10.30
CA PHE A 222 4.56 21.56 -10.44
C PHE A 222 3.14 22.12 -10.60
N ALA A 223 2.95 23.45 -10.81
CA ALA A 223 1.61 24.05 -10.93
C ALA A 223 1.14 24.22 -12.40
N PRO A 224 -0.18 24.18 -12.71
CA PRO A 224 -1.28 23.82 -11.82
C PRO A 224 -1.39 22.28 -11.62
N PRO A 225 -2.01 21.85 -10.50
CA PRO A 225 -2.23 20.45 -10.16
C PRO A 225 -3.31 19.82 -11.08
N GLY A 226 -2.94 19.52 -12.32
CA GLY A 226 -3.83 18.89 -13.30
C GLY A 226 -3.11 17.99 -14.31
N ARG A 227 -1.78 17.86 -14.20
CA ARG A 227 -1.00 16.91 -14.99
C ARG A 227 -1.21 15.51 -14.43
N ALA A 228 -1.09 14.49 -15.28
CA ALA A 228 -1.24 13.09 -14.90
C ALA A 228 -0.23 12.76 -13.77
N GLY A 229 -0.70 12.79 -12.52
CA GLY A 229 0.13 12.45 -11.37
C GLY A 229 0.65 11.03 -11.48
N ARG A 230 1.82 10.76 -10.90
CA ARG A 230 2.48 9.44 -10.96
C ARG A 230 1.79 8.35 -10.14
N LEU A 231 0.80 8.75 -9.34
CA LEU A 231 0.07 7.88 -8.44
C LEU A 231 -1.22 7.37 -9.09
N ALA A 232 -1.58 6.15 -8.74
CA ALA A 232 -2.88 5.56 -9.04
C ALA A 232 -4.03 6.45 -8.55
N SER A 233 -5.18 6.34 -9.20
CA SER A 233 -6.31 7.25 -8.94
C SER A 233 -6.84 7.17 -7.51
N TRP A 234 -6.83 5.97 -6.92
CA TRP A 234 -7.27 5.73 -5.55
C TRP A 234 -6.29 6.33 -4.53
N MET A 235 -4.97 6.20 -4.76
CA MET A 235 -3.93 6.74 -3.85
C MET A 235 -4.07 8.24 -3.68
N ARG A 236 -4.43 8.97 -4.75
CA ARG A 236 -4.65 10.42 -4.72
C ARG A 236 -5.83 10.84 -3.83
N ARG A 237 -6.73 9.91 -3.47
CA ARG A 237 -7.90 10.15 -2.61
C ARG A 237 -7.62 9.84 -1.13
N VAL A 238 -6.48 9.19 -0.84
CA VAL A 238 -6.08 8.81 0.52
C VAL A 238 -5.55 10.04 1.25
N GLU A 239 -6.09 10.31 2.44
CA GLU A 239 -5.80 11.55 3.19
C GLU A 239 -4.31 11.70 3.50
N PRO A 240 -3.59 10.70 4.05
CA PRO A 240 -2.16 10.87 4.34
C PRO A 240 -1.31 11.22 3.12
N VAL A 241 -1.68 10.68 1.95
CA VAL A 241 -1.02 10.97 0.66
C VAL A 241 -1.28 12.41 0.22
N ARG A 242 -2.51 12.88 0.38
CA ARG A 242 -2.88 14.27 0.07
C ARG A 242 -2.21 15.25 1.02
N ALA A 243 -2.26 15.00 2.32
CA ALA A 243 -1.64 15.84 3.32
C ALA A 243 -0.14 15.99 3.07
N ALA A 244 0.59 14.89 2.85
CA ALA A 244 2.02 14.95 2.54
C ALA A 244 2.32 15.76 1.26
N ARG A 245 1.48 15.63 0.23
CA ARG A 245 1.62 16.42 -1.00
C ARG A 245 1.34 17.90 -0.79
N GLU A 246 0.29 18.24 -0.02
CA GLU A 246 -0.08 19.63 0.29
C GLU A 246 1.04 20.31 1.09
N GLU A 247 1.54 19.66 2.14
CA GLU A 247 2.69 20.13 2.95
C GLU A 247 3.95 20.37 2.11
N LEU A 248 4.30 19.44 1.21
CA LEU A 248 5.41 19.62 0.28
C LEU A 248 5.20 20.77 -0.71
N GLY A 249 3.95 21.01 -1.12
CA GLY A 249 3.56 22.14 -1.95
C GLY A 249 3.76 23.47 -1.23
N GLU A 250 3.46 23.52 0.07
CA GLU A 250 3.73 24.72 0.89
C GLU A 250 5.23 24.94 1.08
N LEU A 251 5.99 23.87 1.31
CA LEU A 251 7.45 23.87 1.49
C LEU A 251 8.22 24.41 0.28
N THR A 252 7.75 24.07 -0.92
CA THR A 252 8.38 24.45 -2.19
C THR A 252 7.72 25.66 -2.83
N GLY A 253 6.60 26.13 -2.27
CA GLY A 253 5.77 27.18 -2.82
C GLY A 253 6.20 28.61 -2.46
N PRO A 254 5.44 29.61 -2.94
CA PRO A 254 5.78 31.02 -2.80
C PRO A 254 5.88 31.51 -1.35
N ARG A 255 5.16 30.86 -0.42
CA ARG A 255 5.04 31.23 1.00
C ARG A 255 5.87 30.36 1.94
N ALA A 256 6.78 29.54 1.41
CA ALA A 256 7.61 28.67 2.22
C ALA A 256 8.32 29.45 3.35
N ALA A 257 8.09 29.02 4.59
CA ALA A 257 8.77 29.57 5.75
C ALA A 257 10.23 29.06 5.83
N ALA A 258 11.05 29.71 6.65
CA ALA A 258 12.34 29.16 7.05
C ALA A 258 12.09 27.85 7.82
N LEU A 259 12.79 26.79 7.43
CA LEU A 259 12.60 25.44 7.97
C LEU A 259 13.71 25.12 8.94
N ASP A 260 13.32 24.60 10.11
CA ASP A 260 14.24 24.08 11.11
C ASP A 260 14.31 22.54 11.05
N ASP A 261 15.17 21.95 11.89
CA ASP A 261 15.31 20.50 11.95
C ASP A 261 14.02 19.79 12.43
N THR A 262 13.13 20.51 13.12
CA THR A 262 11.82 19.97 13.53
C THR A 262 10.90 19.81 12.34
N ALA A 263 10.87 20.79 11.44
CA ALA A 263 10.11 20.72 10.20
C ALA A 263 10.61 19.58 9.28
N VAL A 264 11.92 19.32 9.23
CA VAL A 264 12.48 18.17 8.49
C VAL A 264 11.95 16.86 9.04
N ARG A 265 11.92 16.68 10.37
CA ARG A 265 11.35 15.49 11.02
C ARG A 265 9.86 15.33 10.72
N GLN A 266 9.09 16.39 10.88
CA GLN A 266 7.66 16.39 10.56
C GLN A 266 7.41 15.98 9.11
N LEU A 267 8.18 16.52 8.17
CA LEU A 267 8.08 16.16 6.76
C LEU A 267 8.39 14.67 6.53
N THR A 268 9.42 14.12 7.18
CA THR A 268 9.71 12.69 7.08
C THR A 268 8.57 11.82 7.64
N ASP A 269 7.92 12.26 8.71
CA ASP A 269 6.77 11.55 9.30
C ASP A 269 5.53 11.61 8.39
N PHE A 270 5.30 12.74 7.71
CA PHE A 270 4.26 12.86 6.68
C PHE A 270 4.53 11.91 5.52
N LEU A 271 5.76 11.85 5.03
CA LEU A 271 6.16 10.92 3.97
C LEU A 271 5.99 9.45 4.40
N ASP A 272 6.42 9.06 5.59
CA ASP A 272 6.23 7.69 6.08
C ASP A 272 4.76 7.29 6.22
N ARG A 273 3.91 8.21 6.70
CA ARG A 273 2.46 7.99 6.78
C ARG A 273 1.86 7.84 5.38
N ALA A 274 2.25 8.70 4.44
CA ALA A 274 1.82 8.59 3.04
C ALA A 274 2.27 7.25 2.44
N GLY A 275 3.53 6.85 2.62
CA GLY A 275 4.07 5.59 2.11
C GLY A 275 3.34 4.36 2.64
N ARG A 276 3.02 4.31 3.95
CA ARG A 276 2.20 3.24 4.54
C ARG A 276 0.78 3.23 4.00
N ALA A 277 0.18 4.41 3.81
CA ALA A 277 -1.17 4.55 3.28
C ALA A 277 -1.29 4.28 1.76
N MET A 278 -0.16 4.04 1.07
CA MET A 278 -0.15 3.55 -0.32
C MET A 278 -0.28 2.02 -0.43
N ASP A 279 -0.25 1.29 0.69
CA ASP A 279 -0.74 -0.09 0.71
C ASP A 279 -2.27 -0.10 0.84
N PRO A 280 -3.00 -0.70 -0.13
CA PRO A 280 -4.46 -0.62 -0.14
C PRO A 280 -5.11 -1.32 1.05
N LEU A 281 -4.51 -2.41 1.58
CA LEU A 281 -5.00 -3.07 2.79
C LEU A 281 -4.91 -2.15 4.00
N THR A 282 -3.77 -1.52 4.21
CA THR A 282 -3.54 -0.56 5.29
C THR A 282 -4.50 0.62 5.16
N ALA A 283 -4.67 1.19 3.97
CA ALA A 283 -5.56 2.32 3.75
C ALA A 283 -7.04 1.99 4.02
N VAL A 284 -7.51 0.82 3.57
CA VAL A 284 -8.89 0.37 3.80
C VAL A 284 -9.14 0.05 5.27
N ARG A 285 -8.17 -0.58 5.96
CA ARG A 285 -8.26 -0.83 7.40
C ARG A 285 -8.34 0.46 8.20
N SER A 286 -7.50 1.45 7.90
CA SER A 286 -7.55 2.73 8.59
C SER A 286 -8.90 3.45 8.41
N LEU A 287 -9.52 3.37 7.23
CA LEU A 287 -10.87 3.90 7.01
C LEU A 287 -11.95 3.13 7.81
N ARG A 288 -11.83 1.81 7.86
CA ARG A 288 -12.73 0.96 8.67
C ARG A 288 -12.64 1.31 10.15
N GLU A 289 -11.42 1.41 10.69
CA GLU A 289 -11.13 1.76 12.09
C GLU A 289 -11.63 3.17 12.43
N ALA A 290 -11.62 4.10 11.47
CA ALA A 290 -12.21 5.44 11.62
C ALA A 290 -13.75 5.45 11.56
N GLY A 291 -14.41 4.29 11.41
CA GLY A 291 -15.86 4.18 11.28
C GLY A 291 -16.41 4.56 9.90
N GLU A 292 -15.54 4.70 8.89
CA GLU A 292 -15.91 5.15 7.55
C GLU A 292 -16.11 3.97 6.57
N ALA A 293 -16.86 2.96 6.97
CA ALA A 293 -17.01 1.69 6.24
C ALA A 293 -17.35 1.86 4.75
N ARG A 294 -18.26 2.79 4.41
CA ARG A 294 -18.65 3.04 3.01
C ARG A 294 -17.52 3.65 2.18
N ARG A 295 -16.69 4.52 2.78
CA ARG A 295 -15.48 5.04 2.13
C ARG A 295 -14.41 3.96 2.01
N ALA A 296 -14.30 3.06 3.00
CA ALA A 296 -13.37 1.94 2.97
C ALA A 296 -13.67 1.00 1.78
N VAL A 297 -14.92 0.57 1.60
CA VAL A 297 -15.34 -0.27 0.46
C VAL A 297 -15.16 0.46 -0.87
N GLY A 298 -15.55 1.74 -0.95
CA GLY A 298 -15.34 2.55 -2.16
C GLY A 298 -13.86 2.69 -2.55
N LEU A 299 -12.96 2.84 -1.57
CA LEU A 299 -11.52 2.86 -1.80
C LEU A 299 -11.01 1.48 -2.24
N ALA A 300 -11.48 0.39 -1.61
CA ALA A 300 -11.12 -0.96 -1.97
C ALA A 300 -11.47 -1.27 -3.44
N HIS A 301 -12.68 -0.92 -3.90
CA HIS A 301 -13.06 -1.07 -5.30
C HIS A 301 -12.14 -0.30 -6.24
N ALA A 302 -11.81 0.95 -5.90
CA ALA A 302 -10.91 1.77 -6.72
C ALA A 302 -9.49 1.17 -6.78
N ALA A 303 -8.99 0.62 -5.66
CA ALA A 303 -7.69 -0.04 -5.61
C ALA A 303 -7.67 -1.38 -6.38
N LEU A 304 -8.77 -2.15 -6.34
CA LEU A 304 -8.92 -3.42 -7.04
C LEU A 304 -8.92 -3.28 -8.57
N VAL A 305 -9.25 -2.10 -9.10
CA VAL A 305 -9.12 -1.80 -10.54
C VAL A 305 -7.65 -1.82 -10.97
N ASP A 306 -6.77 -1.25 -10.14
CA ASP A 306 -5.34 -1.12 -10.46
C ASP A 306 -4.55 -2.38 -10.05
N ARG A 307 -4.89 -3.00 -8.91
CA ARG A 307 -4.22 -4.19 -8.39
C ARG A 307 -5.22 -5.16 -7.76
N PRO A 308 -5.72 -6.15 -8.52
CA PRO A 308 -6.53 -7.23 -7.96
C PRO A 308 -5.76 -7.97 -6.88
N GLY A 309 -6.39 -8.22 -5.73
CA GLY A 309 -5.74 -8.88 -4.60
C GLY A 309 -6.74 -9.59 -3.72
N TYR A 310 -6.50 -10.89 -3.49
CA TYR A 310 -7.37 -11.76 -2.71
C TYR A 310 -7.63 -11.20 -1.29
N ALA A 311 -6.58 -10.79 -0.58
CA ALA A 311 -6.71 -10.25 0.77
C ALA A 311 -7.56 -8.96 0.82
N LEU A 312 -7.49 -8.12 -0.22
CA LEU A 312 -8.27 -6.89 -0.31
C LEU A 312 -9.73 -7.18 -0.63
N LEU A 313 -10.01 -8.19 -1.47
CA LEU A 313 -11.36 -8.67 -1.75
C LEU A 313 -12.02 -9.23 -0.48
N LEU A 314 -11.29 -10.04 0.30
CA LEU A 314 -11.80 -10.55 1.58
C LEU A 314 -12.10 -9.42 2.57
N LEU A 315 -11.19 -8.46 2.73
CA LEU A 315 -11.38 -7.33 3.63
C LEU A 315 -12.60 -6.48 3.21
N ALA A 316 -12.73 -6.19 1.91
CA ALA A 316 -13.86 -5.43 1.40
C ALA A 316 -15.19 -6.19 1.61
N ALA A 317 -15.21 -7.50 1.38
CA ALA A 317 -16.39 -8.33 1.63
C ALA A 317 -16.77 -8.36 3.10
N GLU A 318 -15.79 -8.45 4.00
CA GLU A 318 -16.02 -8.42 5.44
C GLU A 318 -16.65 -7.08 5.87
N ILE A 319 -16.12 -5.95 5.39
CA ILE A 319 -16.66 -4.61 5.69
C ILE A 319 -18.08 -4.48 5.13
N ALA A 320 -18.32 -4.88 3.88
CA ALA A 320 -19.64 -4.83 3.26
C ALA A 320 -20.66 -5.65 4.06
N HIS A 321 -20.28 -6.85 4.51
CA HIS A 321 -21.18 -7.70 5.28
C HIS A 321 -21.42 -7.19 6.72
N ARG A 322 -20.34 -6.99 7.50
CA ARG A 322 -20.42 -6.74 8.94
C ARG A 322 -20.73 -5.29 9.28
N ASP A 323 -20.16 -4.35 8.54
CA ASP A 323 -20.19 -2.94 8.92
C ASP A 323 -21.28 -2.18 8.15
N LEU A 324 -21.58 -2.60 6.90
CA LEU A 324 -22.62 -1.98 6.06
C LEU A 324 -23.93 -2.76 6.02
N GLY A 325 -23.93 -4.05 6.38
CA GLY A 325 -25.12 -4.90 6.25
C GLY A 325 -25.51 -5.11 4.78
N GLU A 326 -24.54 -5.13 3.87
CA GLU A 326 -24.72 -5.28 2.41
C GLU A 326 -24.22 -6.67 1.95
N PRO A 327 -24.93 -7.76 2.29
CA PRO A 327 -24.48 -9.13 2.03
C PRO A 327 -24.37 -9.49 0.52
N LEU A 328 -25.13 -8.84 -0.37
CA LEU A 328 -24.99 -9.05 -1.82
C LEU A 328 -23.66 -8.55 -2.35
N GLU A 329 -23.25 -7.36 -1.90
CA GLU A 329 -21.96 -6.79 -2.29
C GLU A 329 -20.83 -7.66 -1.75
N ALA A 330 -20.95 -8.13 -0.51
CA ALA A 330 -20.00 -9.06 0.08
C ALA A 330 -19.88 -10.36 -0.73
N LEU A 331 -20.99 -10.99 -1.11
CA LEU A 331 -20.96 -12.21 -1.93
C LEU A 331 -20.32 -11.98 -3.31
N SER A 332 -20.63 -10.87 -3.97
CA SER A 332 -20.00 -10.49 -5.25
C SER A 332 -18.48 -10.31 -5.12
N LEU A 333 -18.02 -9.69 -4.03
CA LEU A 333 -16.58 -9.55 -3.73
C LEU A 333 -15.92 -10.91 -3.44
N LEU A 334 -16.60 -11.81 -2.73
CA LEU A 334 -16.10 -13.16 -2.45
C LEU A 334 -16.06 -14.05 -3.71
N GLU A 335 -17.02 -13.92 -4.62
CA GLU A 335 -16.99 -14.60 -5.92
C GLU A 335 -15.75 -14.18 -6.72
N ARG A 336 -15.41 -12.87 -6.71
CA ARG A 336 -14.17 -12.37 -7.31
C ARG A 336 -12.92 -12.90 -6.58
N ALA A 337 -12.97 -13.08 -5.26
CA ALA A 337 -11.87 -13.65 -4.48
C ALA A 337 -11.62 -15.11 -4.90
N VAL A 338 -12.68 -15.91 -4.98
CA VAL A 338 -12.64 -17.30 -5.49
C VAL A 338 -12.07 -17.36 -6.91
N GLN A 339 -12.47 -16.45 -7.80
CA GLN A 339 -11.92 -16.40 -9.16
C GLN A 339 -10.43 -16.03 -9.18
N THR A 340 -9.97 -15.23 -8.22
CA THR A 340 -8.57 -14.79 -8.12
C THR A 340 -7.68 -15.92 -7.63
N ASP A 341 -8.15 -16.70 -6.65
CA ASP A 341 -7.41 -17.82 -6.06
C ASP A 341 -8.39 -18.92 -5.60
N PRO A 342 -8.68 -19.91 -6.47
CA PRO A 342 -9.64 -20.98 -6.17
C PRO A 342 -9.17 -22.00 -5.13
N GLU A 343 -7.87 -22.07 -4.84
CA GLU A 343 -7.33 -23.04 -3.88
C GLU A 343 -7.52 -22.58 -2.43
N ARG A 344 -7.75 -21.28 -2.24
CA ARG A 344 -7.89 -20.66 -0.94
C ARG A 344 -9.31 -20.78 -0.40
N THR A 345 -9.40 -21.35 0.80
CA THR A 345 -10.68 -21.78 1.39
C THR A 345 -11.42 -20.67 2.13
N GLU A 346 -10.75 -19.55 2.45
CA GLU A 346 -11.34 -18.49 3.29
C GLU A 346 -12.52 -17.81 2.58
N ALA A 347 -12.46 -17.64 1.26
CA ALA A 347 -13.56 -17.06 0.50
C ALA A 347 -14.81 -17.97 0.50
N TYR A 348 -14.64 -19.28 0.35
CA TYR A 348 -15.74 -20.25 0.41
C TYR A 348 -16.37 -20.31 1.81
N ALA A 349 -15.54 -20.33 2.86
CA ALA A 349 -16.01 -20.29 4.25
C ALA A 349 -16.82 -19.01 4.52
N ALA A 350 -16.35 -17.85 4.05
CA ALA A 350 -17.07 -16.59 4.18
C ALA A 350 -18.39 -16.58 3.39
N GLN A 351 -18.42 -17.15 2.17
CA GLN A 351 -19.66 -17.28 1.38
C GLN A 351 -20.71 -18.10 2.15
N LEU A 352 -20.31 -19.24 2.71
CA LEU A 352 -21.21 -20.09 3.50
C LEU A 352 -21.75 -19.37 4.73
N SER A 353 -20.88 -18.70 5.48
CA SER A 353 -21.29 -17.95 6.67
C SER A 353 -22.34 -16.88 6.34
N ILE A 354 -22.15 -16.13 5.25
CA ILE A 354 -23.09 -15.09 4.81
C ILE A 354 -24.41 -15.70 4.33
N ILE A 355 -24.37 -16.75 3.50
CA ILE A 355 -25.59 -17.35 2.93
C ILE A 355 -26.40 -18.06 4.03
N GLY A 356 -25.73 -18.82 4.92
CA GLY A 356 -26.38 -19.51 6.03
C GLY A 356 -26.98 -18.56 7.06
N GLY A 357 -26.32 -17.43 7.34
CA GLY A 357 -26.89 -16.39 8.19
C GLY A 357 -28.10 -15.69 7.57
N TRP A 358 -28.14 -15.55 6.24
CA TRP A 358 -29.27 -14.95 5.54
C TRP A 358 -30.46 -15.91 5.39
N SER A 359 -30.24 -17.21 5.19
CA SER A 359 -31.34 -18.16 5.02
C SER A 359 -32.26 -18.26 6.26
N ALA A 360 -31.72 -18.07 7.47
CA ALA A 360 -32.50 -17.92 8.71
C ALA A 360 -33.47 -16.70 8.68
N VAL A 361 -33.12 -15.66 7.93
CA VAL A 361 -33.96 -14.47 7.71
C VAL A 361 -34.94 -14.67 6.54
N GLN A 362 -34.57 -15.42 5.50
CA GLN A 362 -35.46 -15.74 4.37
C GLN A 362 -36.62 -16.67 4.75
N VAL A 363 -36.46 -17.60 5.70
CA VAL A 363 -37.58 -18.40 6.27
C VAL A 363 -38.71 -17.49 6.77
N ARG A 364 -38.40 -16.28 7.24
CA ARG A 364 -39.38 -15.29 7.71
C ARG A 364 -39.97 -14.42 6.59
N LEU A 365 -39.39 -14.44 5.39
CA LEU A 365 -39.70 -13.54 4.26
C LEU A 365 -40.10 -14.29 2.98
N ALA A 366 -40.50 -15.56 3.07
CA ALA A 366 -40.73 -16.52 1.98
C ALA A 366 -41.73 -16.11 0.85
N GLY A 367 -42.23 -14.88 0.83
CA GLY A 367 -43.10 -14.35 -0.22
C GLY A 367 -42.47 -13.35 -1.21
N ALA A 368 -41.19 -12.97 -1.06
CA ALA A 368 -40.66 -11.75 -1.71
C ALA A 368 -39.46 -11.92 -2.66
N THR A 369 -38.97 -13.14 -2.93
CA THR A 369 -37.75 -13.34 -3.73
C THR A 369 -38.00 -14.18 -4.98
N ASP A 370 -37.41 -13.76 -6.10
CA ASP A 370 -37.43 -14.50 -7.38
C ASP A 370 -36.73 -15.87 -7.24
N GLY A 371 -37.39 -16.94 -7.66
CA GLY A 371 -36.88 -18.31 -7.57
C GLY A 371 -35.52 -18.55 -8.24
N SER A 372 -35.17 -17.74 -9.26
CA SER A 372 -33.87 -17.80 -9.93
C SER A 372 -32.70 -17.31 -9.08
N TYR A 373 -32.97 -16.42 -8.12
CA TYR A 373 -31.95 -15.86 -7.22
C TYR A 373 -31.65 -16.83 -6.06
N ALA A 374 -32.69 -17.39 -5.45
CA ALA A 374 -32.57 -18.41 -4.40
C ALA A 374 -31.76 -19.63 -4.89
N GLN A 375 -32.04 -20.10 -6.11
CA GLN A 375 -31.31 -21.23 -6.71
C GLN A 375 -29.82 -20.94 -6.93
N ARG A 376 -29.45 -19.70 -7.28
CA ARG A 376 -28.03 -19.31 -7.41
C ARG A 376 -27.31 -19.33 -6.07
N LEU A 377 -27.92 -18.77 -5.03
CA LEU A 377 -27.35 -18.82 -3.67
C LEU A 377 -27.15 -20.26 -3.18
N GLN A 378 -28.11 -21.14 -3.46
CA GLN A 378 -28.01 -22.57 -3.13
C GLN A 378 -26.84 -23.23 -3.87
N ALA A 379 -26.71 -22.99 -5.18
CA ALA A 379 -25.62 -23.54 -5.97
C ALA A 379 -24.26 -23.05 -5.44
N THR A 380 -24.14 -21.75 -5.10
CA THR A 380 -22.94 -21.18 -4.50
C THR A 380 -22.62 -21.81 -3.15
N ALA A 381 -23.61 -21.96 -2.25
CA ALA A 381 -23.39 -22.58 -0.94
C ALA A 381 -22.95 -24.05 -1.07
N ARG A 382 -23.61 -24.85 -1.93
CA ARG A 382 -23.22 -26.24 -2.19
C ARG A 382 -21.81 -26.36 -2.75
N ALA A 383 -21.47 -25.51 -3.72
CA ALA A 383 -20.13 -25.48 -4.31
C ALA A 383 -19.07 -25.09 -3.27
N ALA A 384 -19.32 -24.02 -2.50
CA ALA A 384 -18.43 -23.56 -1.44
C ALA A 384 -18.21 -24.66 -0.39
N PHE A 385 -19.28 -25.33 0.08
CA PHE A 385 -19.17 -26.42 1.04
C PHE A 385 -18.38 -27.60 0.49
N GLY A 386 -18.63 -27.99 -0.77
CA GLY A 386 -17.92 -29.10 -1.40
C GLY A 386 -16.41 -28.89 -1.56
N LEU A 387 -15.99 -27.63 -1.70
CA LEU A 387 -14.58 -27.25 -1.87
C LEU A 387 -13.84 -27.05 -0.54
N LEU A 388 -14.55 -27.03 0.59
CA LEU A 388 -13.92 -26.96 1.90
C LEU A 388 -13.26 -28.30 2.29
N PRO A 389 -12.06 -28.25 2.91
CA PRO A 389 -11.48 -29.38 3.64
C PRO A 389 -12.47 -29.98 4.64
N HIS A 390 -12.32 -31.27 4.95
CA HIS A 390 -13.26 -31.99 5.82
C HIS A 390 -13.42 -31.33 7.20
N GLU A 391 -12.34 -30.80 7.78
CA GLU A 391 -12.36 -30.09 9.07
C GLU A 391 -13.23 -28.83 9.00
N LEU A 392 -13.02 -27.98 7.98
CA LEU A 392 -13.82 -26.78 7.77
C LEU A 392 -15.27 -27.08 7.38
N ARG A 393 -15.53 -28.18 6.67
CA ARG A 393 -16.90 -28.66 6.43
C ARG A 393 -17.59 -29.06 7.73
N ARG A 394 -16.86 -29.67 8.67
CA ARG A 394 -17.41 -30.01 9.99
C ARG A 394 -17.80 -28.75 10.74
N GLU A 395 -16.97 -27.71 10.72
CA GLU A 395 -17.26 -26.42 11.34
C GLU A 395 -18.48 -25.74 10.71
N HIS A 396 -18.53 -25.66 9.37
CA HIS A 396 -19.59 -24.97 8.63
C HIS A 396 -20.83 -25.82 8.29
N ALA A 397 -21.01 -26.97 8.94
CA ALA A 397 -22.15 -27.85 8.69
C ALA A 397 -23.49 -27.18 9.08
N HIS A 398 -23.49 -26.36 10.13
CA HIS A 398 -24.69 -25.64 10.58
C HIS A 398 -25.17 -24.63 9.51
N GLU A 399 -24.26 -23.88 8.91
CA GLU A 399 -24.59 -22.88 7.89
C GLU A 399 -25.12 -23.54 6.62
N MET A 400 -24.53 -24.67 6.21
CA MET A 400 -25.05 -25.46 5.09
C MET A 400 -26.43 -26.06 5.39
N ALA A 401 -26.65 -26.58 6.61
CA ALA A 401 -27.96 -27.08 7.04
C ALA A 401 -29.02 -25.96 7.06
N SER A 402 -28.65 -24.78 7.57
CA SER A 402 -29.49 -23.58 7.56
C SER A 402 -29.86 -23.14 6.15
N CYS A 403 -28.95 -23.28 5.18
CA CYS A 403 -29.25 -23.03 3.76
C CYS A 403 -30.32 -23.98 3.23
N LEU A 404 -30.19 -25.30 3.49
CA LEU A 404 -31.15 -26.31 3.04
C LEU A 404 -32.53 -26.13 3.69
N LEU A 405 -32.56 -25.87 5.00
CA LEU A 405 -33.77 -25.55 5.76
C LEU A 405 -34.48 -24.31 5.21
N GLY A 406 -33.72 -23.25 4.91
CA GLY A 406 -34.27 -22.00 4.39
C GLY A 406 -34.93 -22.12 3.01
N GLN A 407 -34.56 -23.15 2.24
CA GLN A 407 -35.14 -23.44 0.93
C GLN A 407 -36.35 -24.39 1.02
N GLY A 408 -36.63 -24.98 2.19
CA GLY A 408 -37.69 -25.98 2.35
C GLY A 408 -37.32 -27.38 1.88
N GLU A 409 -36.03 -27.67 1.61
CA GLU A 409 -35.54 -29.00 1.23
C GLU A 409 -35.39 -29.90 2.47
N LEU A 410 -36.49 -30.09 3.19
CA LEU A 410 -36.49 -30.65 4.55
C LEU A 410 -35.94 -32.09 4.64
N ALA A 411 -36.22 -32.92 3.64
CA ALA A 411 -35.73 -34.30 3.60
C ALA A 411 -34.21 -34.37 3.35
N GLU A 412 -33.68 -33.51 2.48
CA GLU A 412 -32.25 -33.42 2.22
C GLU A 412 -31.52 -32.83 3.44
N ALA A 413 -32.08 -31.77 4.03
CA ALA A 413 -31.58 -31.18 5.27
C ALA A 413 -31.51 -32.21 6.40
N ASN A 414 -32.54 -33.05 6.57
CA ASN A 414 -32.58 -34.09 7.60
C ASN A 414 -31.45 -35.11 7.41
N ALA A 415 -31.28 -35.64 6.20
CA ALA A 415 -30.21 -36.58 5.87
C ALA A 415 -28.82 -35.96 6.06
N PHE A 416 -28.64 -34.71 5.62
CA PHE A 416 -27.39 -33.97 5.75
C PHE A 416 -27.04 -33.74 7.24
N VAL A 417 -27.98 -33.23 8.02
CA VAL A 417 -27.77 -32.95 9.44
C VAL A 417 -27.48 -34.24 10.21
N HIS A 418 -28.21 -35.33 9.93
CA HIS A 418 -27.93 -36.64 10.51
C HIS A 418 -26.49 -37.10 10.21
N GLN A 419 -26.02 -36.97 8.96
CA GLN A 419 -24.64 -37.32 8.61
C GLN A 419 -23.60 -36.53 9.44
N TRP A 420 -23.81 -35.23 9.65
CA TRP A 420 -22.84 -34.36 10.31
C TRP A 420 -23.00 -34.26 11.84
N LEU A 421 -24.07 -34.81 12.40
CA LEU A 421 -24.27 -35.01 13.83
C LEU A 421 -23.58 -36.26 14.37
N HIS A 422 -23.20 -37.18 13.49
CA HIS A 422 -22.57 -38.44 13.86
C HIS A 422 -21.08 -38.46 13.50
N ASP A 423 -20.24 -38.90 14.45
CA ASP A 423 -18.84 -39.24 14.21
C ASP A 423 -18.72 -40.78 14.34
N GLY A 424 -18.81 -41.46 13.19
CA GLY A 424 -19.06 -42.91 13.16
C GLY A 424 -20.41 -43.25 13.79
N ASP A 425 -20.42 -44.10 14.81
CA ASP A 425 -21.63 -44.49 15.54
C ASP A 425 -21.99 -43.53 16.70
N THR A 426 -21.16 -42.49 16.95
CA THR A 426 -21.34 -41.61 18.11
C THR A 426 -22.08 -40.33 17.74
N LEU A 427 -23.23 -40.09 18.39
CA LEU A 427 -23.97 -38.83 18.29
C LEU A 427 -23.24 -37.72 19.05
N MET A 428 -22.92 -36.63 18.35
CA MET A 428 -22.31 -35.42 18.91
C MET A 428 -23.35 -34.46 19.50
N TRP A 429 -23.98 -34.88 20.59
CA TRP A 429 -25.08 -34.13 21.25
C TRP A 429 -24.71 -32.69 21.67
N TRP A 430 -23.42 -32.39 21.83
CA TRP A 430 -22.93 -31.06 22.22
C TRP A 430 -22.95 -30.04 21.07
N ARG A 431 -23.19 -30.47 19.83
CA ARG A 431 -23.34 -29.57 18.67
C ARG A 431 -24.75 -28.98 18.64
N PHE A 432 -25.05 -28.09 19.58
CA PHE A 432 -26.41 -27.58 19.82
C PHE A 432 -27.05 -26.96 18.58
N ASP A 433 -26.30 -26.20 17.77
CA ASP A 433 -26.86 -25.59 16.57
C ASP A 433 -27.33 -26.60 15.54
N LEU A 434 -26.53 -27.66 15.34
CA LEU A 434 -26.85 -28.71 14.39
C LEU A 434 -27.94 -29.65 14.93
N MET A 435 -27.99 -29.85 16.26
CA MET A 435 -29.11 -30.54 16.92
C MET A 435 -30.41 -29.77 16.73
N LEU A 436 -30.38 -28.44 16.89
CA LEU A 436 -31.55 -27.59 16.65
C LEU A 436 -31.95 -27.62 15.17
N ASP A 437 -31.00 -27.55 14.22
CA ASP A 437 -31.31 -27.77 12.79
C ASP A 437 -32.01 -29.11 12.55
N TYR A 438 -31.58 -30.17 13.24
CA TYR A 438 -32.23 -31.48 13.13
C TYR A 438 -33.66 -31.45 13.64
N GLY A 439 -33.88 -30.79 14.79
CA GLY A 439 -35.22 -30.55 15.34
C GLY A 439 -36.11 -29.79 14.35
N GLU A 440 -35.58 -28.76 13.69
CA GLU A 440 -36.28 -27.98 12.65
C GLU A 440 -36.71 -28.85 11.47
N THR A 441 -35.85 -29.78 11.02
CA THR A 441 -36.22 -30.69 9.94
C THR A 441 -37.41 -31.58 10.33
N PHE A 442 -37.44 -32.11 11.57
CA PHE A 442 -38.57 -32.91 12.06
C PHE A 442 -39.84 -32.08 12.22
N LEU A 443 -39.72 -30.85 12.72
CA LEU A 443 -40.83 -29.93 12.85
C LEU A 443 -41.47 -29.64 11.48
N GLY A 444 -40.64 -29.30 10.48
CA GLY A 444 -41.10 -29.05 9.12
C GLY A 444 -41.73 -30.28 8.44
N LEU A 445 -41.24 -31.49 8.72
CA LEU A 445 -41.79 -32.74 8.21
C LEU A 445 -43.05 -33.22 8.98
N GLY A 446 -43.45 -32.50 10.04
CA GLY A 446 -44.63 -32.84 10.85
C GLY A 446 -44.42 -33.97 11.87
N HIS A 447 -43.17 -34.38 12.12
CA HIS A 447 -42.77 -35.36 13.11
C HIS A 447 -42.60 -34.71 14.50
N LEU A 448 -43.71 -34.23 15.06
CA LEU A 448 -43.71 -33.39 16.27
C LEU A 448 -43.11 -34.07 17.52
N ASP A 449 -43.23 -35.40 17.64
CA ASP A 449 -42.67 -36.13 18.77
C ASP A 449 -41.14 -36.23 18.69
N ALA A 450 -40.60 -36.40 17.49
CA ALA A 450 -39.16 -36.38 17.26
C ALA A 450 -38.59 -34.97 17.50
N ALA A 451 -39.28 -33.93 17.02
CA ALA A 451 -38.91 -32.54 17.29
C ALA A 451 -38.90 -32.21 18.79
N ALA A 452 -39.90 -32.68 19.55
CA ALA A 452 -39.95 -32.51 21.00
C ALA A 452 -38.80 -33.24 21.71
N HIS A 453 -38.47 -34.46 21.26
CA HIS A 453 -37.35 -35.21 21.81
C HIS A 453 -36.02 -34.46 21.65
N ILE A 454 -35.79 -33.83 20.49
CA ILE A 454 -34.60 -33.01 20.24
C ILE A 454 -34.56 -31.78 21.16
N SER A 455 -35.68 -31.07 21.33
CA SER A 455 -35.77 -29.94 22.28
C SER A 455 -35.35 -30.36 23.69
N GLU A 456 -35.86 -31.49 24.18
CA GLU A 456 -35.52 -32.01 25.51
C GLU A 456 -34.04 -32.35 25.65
N GLN A 457 -33.45 -32.96 24.61
CA GLN A 457 -32.01 -33.28 24.60
C GLN A 457 -31.15 -32.02 24.62
N VAL A 458 -31.45 -31.01 23.79
CA VAL A 458 -30.72 -29.74 23.76
C VAL A 458 -30.86 -29.01 25.10
N ARG A 459 -32.07 -28.98 25.69
CA ARG A 459 -32.31 -28.39 27.01
C ARG A 459 -31.50 -29.08 28.10
N ALA A 460 -31.45 -30.41 28.10
CA ALA A 460 -30.66 -31.18 29.05
C ALA A 460 -29.14 -30.94 28.86
N GLY A 461 -28.68 -30.88 27.60
CA GLY A 461 -27.29 -30.59 27.27
C GLY A 461 -26.85 -29.19 27.72
N LEU A 462 -27.63 -28.16 27.43
CA LEU A 462 -27.34 -26.78 27.85
C LEU A 462 -27.27 -26.65 29.38
N ARG A 463 -28.13 -27.34 30.13
CA ARG A 463 -28.04 -27.39 31.60
C ARG A 463 -26.72 -28.00 32.06
N ARG A 464 -26.35 -29.16 31.51
CA ARG A 464 -25.10 -29.86 31.86
C ARG A 464 -23.87 -29.01 31.56
N VAL A 465 -23.83 -28.34 30.40
CA VAL A 465 -22.70 -27.49 30.01
C VAL A 465 -22.61 -26.23 30.90
N ARG A 466 -23.75 -25.67 31.31
CA ARG A 466 -23.83 -24.56 32.27
C ARG A 466 -23.31 -24.94 33.65
N GLU A 467 -23.65 -26.14 34.12
CA GLU A 467 -23.19 -26.68 35.41
C GLU A 467 -21.70 -27.00 35.42
N ASN A 468 -21.17 -27.51 34.30
CA ASN A 468 -19.77 -27.92 34.17
C ASN A 468 -18.81 -26.78 33.78
N GLY A 469 -19.32 -25.61 33.37
CA GLY A 469 -18.49 -24.47 32.94
C GLY A 469 -17.70 -24.72 31.66
N GLN A 470 -18.16 -25.64 30.79
CA GLN A 470 -17.45 -26.10 29.59
C GLN A 470 -17.71 -25.24 28.34
N MET A 471 -18.48 -24.15 28.45
CA MET A 471 -18.83 -23.25 27.35
C MET A 471 -18.99 -21.82 27.87
N ASP A 472 -18.73 -20.83 27.02
CA ASP A 472 -18.85 -19.43 27.40
C ASP A 472 -20.31 -19.05 27.72
N ARG A 473 -20.49 -18.09 28.64
CA ARG A 473 -21.83 -17.63 29.03
C ARG A 473 -22.60 -17.01 27.87
N GLY A 474 -21.91 -16.36 26.93
CA GLY A 474 -22.52 -15.78 25.73
C GLY A 474 -23.05 -16.85 24.78
N GLU A 475 -22.28 -17.91 24.52
CA GLU A 475 -22.67 -19.04 23.67
C GLU A 475 -23.88 -19.80 24.25
N ILE A 476 -23.87 -20.08 25.56
CA ILE A 476 -25.01 -20.71 26.25
C ILE A 476 -26.28 -19.84 26.10
N HIS A 477 -26.14 -18.51 26.18
CA HIS A 477 -27.27 -17.61 26.01
C HIS A 477 -27.81 -17.62 24.58
N GLN A 478 -26.93 -17.60 23.56
CA GLN A 478 -27.34 -17.66 22.15
C GLN A 478 -28.08 -18.95 21.81
N HIS A 479 -27.54 -20.12 22.17
CA HIS A 479 -28.23 -21.39 21.95
C HIS A 479 -29.54 -21.48 22.76
N GLY A 480 -29.57 -20.91 23.97
CA GLY A 480 -30.78 -20.84 24.79
C GLY A 480 -31.90 -20.00 24.14
N MET A 481 -31.56 -18.85 23.54
CA MET A 481 -32.51 -18.03 22.79
C MET A 481 -33.06 -18.77 21.56
N ARG A 482 -32.18 -19.49 20.85
CA ARG A 482 -32.56 -20.29 19.67
C ARG A 482 -33.46 -21.46 20.04
N LEU A 483 -33.17 -22.16 21.14
CA LEU A 483 -34.04 -23.21 21.68
C LEU A 483 -35.42 -22.66 22.07
N ALA A 484 -35.49 -21.48 22.69
CA ALA A 484 -36.76 -20.87 23.06
C ALA A 484 -37.63 -20.52 21.84
N ASP A 485 -37.02 -20.01 20.76
CA ASP A 485 -37.70 -19.74 19.49
C ASP A 485 -38.20 -21.04 18.83
N PHE A 486 -37.38 -22.10 18.87
CA PHE A 486 -37.78 -23.43 18.40
C PHE A 486 -38.95 -24.02 19.21
N ASP A 487 -38.88 -23.93 20.54
CA ASP A 487 -39.93 -24.41 21.45
C ASP A 487 -41.26 -23.69 21.21
N LEU A 488 -41.22 -22.37 20.97
CA LEU A 488 -42.41 -21.60 20.62
C LEU A 488 -43.07 -22.13 19.35
N ARG A 489 -42.29 -22.31 18.27
CA ARG A 489 -42.81 -22.83 17.00
C ARG A 489 -43.32 -24.27 17.10
N LEU A 490 -42.67 -25.10 17.92
CA LEU A 490 -43.14 -26.46 18.22
C LEU A 490 -44.49 -26.45 18.95
N HIS A 491 -44.69 -25.53 19.90
CA HIS A 491 -45.97 -25.36 20.60
C HIS A 491 -47.08 -24.91 19.64
N GLU A 492 -46.82 -23.89 18.81
CA GLU A 492 -47.77 -23.40 17.81
C GLU A 492 -48.19 -24.50 16.82
N ALA A 493 -47.24 -25.33 16.36
CA ALA A 493 -47.52 -26.43 15.46
C ALA A 493 -48.37 -27.55 16.11
N ARG A 494 -48.22 -27.78 17.42
CA ARG A 494 -49.04 -28.75 18.18
C ARG A 494 -50.47 -28.24 18.38
N ASP A 495 -50.62 -26.96 18.73
CA ASP A 495 -51.94 -26.35 18.94
C ASP A 495 -52.72 -26.26 17.62
N GLY A 496 -52.05 -25.95 16.50
CA GLY A 496 -52.64 -25.97 15.17
C GLY A 496 -53.09 -27.36 14.69
N LYS A 497 -52.42 -28.43 15.14
CA LYS A 497 -52.78 -29.83 14.84
C LYS A 497 -53.87 -30.38 15.77
N ALA A 498 -54.08 -29.76 16.94
CA ALA A 498 -55.16 -30.09 17.86
C ALA A 498 -56.48 -29.36 17.54
N GLY A 499 -56.43 -28.29 16.73
CA GLY A 499 -57.57 -27.48 16.30
C GLY A 499 -58.13 -27.80 14.91
N ALA A 500 -57.54 -28.76 14.18
CA ALA A 500 -58.00 -29.29 12.88
C ALA A 500 -58.43 -30.74 13.04
#